data_AF-A0A933VBL1-F1
#
_entry.id   AF-A0A933VBL1-F1
#
_cell.length_a   1.000
_cell.length_b   1.000
_cell.length_c   1.000
_cell.angle_alpha   90.00
_cell.angle_beta   90.00
_cell.angle_gamma   90.00
#
_symmetry.space_group_name_H-M   'P 1'
#
loop_
_entity.id
_entity.type
_entity.pdbx_description
1 polymer ?
#
loop_
_entity_poly.entity_id
_entity_poly.type
_entity_poly.pdbx_seq_one_letter_code
_entity_poly.pdbx_strand_id
1 'polypeptide(L)'
;MNGRSNFCDCIASAAFPAVAEFLESKELLSLVVTEEMENMEANSNLQKLKNRLDSLGIEYQIIEHRPITTVEEGLRELGIEAADGVSTLIMRADDKFISIIRRDDRKLSFKKIKKRISAKVTWAHHPRGVISSAARYL
;
A
#
# COMPACT_ATOMS: atom_id res chain seq x y z
N MET A 1 28.73 29.61 -53.37
CA MET A 1 29.63 30.09 -52.32
C MET A 1 29.00 31.31 -51.67
N ASN A 2 28.88 31.28 -50.33
CA ASN A 2 28.97 32.37 -49.33
C ASN A 2 28.42 33.76 -49.71
N GLY A 3 27.59 34.46 -48.93
CA GLY A 3 27.34 34.46 -47.49
C GLY A 3 27.24 35.91 -46.99
N ARG A 4 26.54 36.11 -45.84
CA ARG A 4 26.36 37.37 -45.05
C ARG A 4 25.38 38.39 -45.65
N SER A 5 24.53 39.09 -44.90
CA SER A 5 24.18 39.13 -43.47
C SER A 5 22.94 40.05 -43.34
N ASN A 6 22.20 39.92 -42.23
CA ASN A 6 21.65 41.02 -41.40
C ASN A 6 20.19 40.81 -40.96
N PHE A 7 19.98 41.25 -39.71
CA PHE A 7 18.74 41.86 -39.21
C PHE A 7 17.59 40.90 -38.90
N CYS A 8 17.53 40.43 -37.66
CA CYS A 8 16.62 40.98 -36.66
C CYS A 8 16.82 40.25 -35.33
N ASP A 9 17.66 40.84 -34.49
CA ASP A 9 17.34 40.93 -33.07
C ASP A 9 16.06 41.76 -32.90
N CYS A 10 15.34 41.52 -31.79
CA CYS A 10 14.04 42.08 -31.40
C CYS A 10 12.82 41.21 -31.75
N ILE A 11 12.64 40.10 -31.04
CA ILE A 11 11.48 39.93 -30.13
C ILE A 11 11.95 39.14 -28.90
N ALA A 12 12.63 39.83 -27.98
CA ALA A 12 12.52 39.50 -26.57
C ALA A 12 11.31 40.27 -26.06
N SER A 13 10.15 39.62 -25.99
CA SER A 13 9.05 40.00 -25.09
C SER A 13 7.86 39.06 -25.33
N ALA A 14 7.38 38.47 -24.25
CA ALA A 14 6.11 37.79 -24.09
C ALA A 14 5.96 36.39 -24.72
N ALA A 15 6.50 35.38 -24.04
CA ALA A 15 5.88 34.06 -24.01
C ALA A 15 6.05 33.42 -22.62
N PHE A 16 5.07 33.71 -21.76
CA PHE A 16 4.53 32.87 -20.70
C PHE A 16 5.48 32.25 -19.65
N PRO A 17 5.58 32.86 -18.45
CA PRO A 17 6.02 32.15 -17.23
C PRO A 17 5.03 31.05 -16.78
N ALA A 18 3.81 31.00 -17.33
CA ALA A 18 2.75 30.15 -16.79
C ALA A 18 2.86 28.65 -17.14
N VAL A 19 3.81 28.22 -17.98
CA VAL A 19 3.93 26.80 -18.36
C VAL A 19 4.70 26.00 -17.29
N ALA A 20 5.61 26.64 -16.55
CA ALA A 20 6.33 25.99 -15.45
C ALA A 20 5.43 25.77 -14.21
N GLU A 21 4.59 26.75 -13.88
CA GLU A 21 3.64 26.69 -12.75
C GLU A 21 2.49 25.68 -13.00
N PHE A 22 2.15 25.46 -14.28
CA PHE A 22 1.10 24.51 -14.68
C PHE A 22 1.55 23.04 -14.66
N LEU A 23 2.86 22.78 -14.68
CA LEU A 23 3.42 21.43 -14.60
C LEU A 23 3.54 20.94 -13.15
N GLU A 24 3.96 21.80 -12.21
CA GLU A 24 3.98 21.46 -10.78
C GLU A 24 2.58 21.23 -10.23
N SER A 25 1.60 22.02 -10.67
CA SER A 25 0.21 21.86 -10.25
C SER A 25 -0.43 20.57 -10.75
N LYS A 26 -0.05 20.04 -11.93
CA LYS A 26 -0.58 18.75 -12.42
C LYS A 26 0.00 17.54 -11.69
N GLU A 27 1.31 17.52 -11.43
CA GLU A 27 1.90 16.44 -10.62
C GLU A 27 1.35 16.47 -9.20
N LEU A 28 1.25 17.64 -8.57
CA LEU A 28 0.63 17.80 -7.25
C LEU A 28 -0.87 17.42 -7.25
N LEU A 29 -1.65 17.82 -8.26
CA LEU A 29 -3.05 17.40 -8.38
C LEU A 29 -3.17 15.89 -8.53
N SER A 30 -2.32 15.24 -9.33
CA SER A 30 -2.35 13.79 -9.49
C SER A 30 -1.99 13.04 -8.20
N LEU A 31 -1.01 13.54 -7.43
CA LEU A 31 -0.65 13.00 -6.12
C LEU A 31 -1.76 13.19 -5.09
N VAL A 32 -2.33 14.39 -5.00
CA VAL A 32 -3.42 14.72 -4.07
C VAL A 32 -4.68 13.90 -4.40
N VAL A 33 -5.01 13.73 -5.69
CA VAL A 33 -6.14 12.90 -6.11
C VAL A 33 -5.92 11.42 -5.77
N THR A 34 -4.68 10.90 -5.85
CA THR A 34 -4.41 9.53 -5.42
C THR A 34 -4.56 9.35 -3.91
N GLU A 35 -4.12 10.31 -3.10
CA GLU A 35 -4.24 10.24 -1.63
C GLU A 35 -5.71 10.34 -1.17
N GLU A 36 -6.50 11.21 -1.79
CA GLU A 36 -7.92 11.38 -1.44
C GLU A 36 -8.78 10.17 -1.85
N MET A 37 -8.52 9.57 -3.01
CA MET A 37 -9.27 8.39 -3.47
C MET A 37 -8.96 7.14 -2.63
N GLU A 38 -7.71 6.93 -2.21
CA GLU A 38 -7.35 5.83 -1.30
C GLU A 38 -8.03 6.00 0.08
N ASN A 39 -8.12 7.24 0.58
CA ASN A 39 -8.77 7.55 1.86
C ASN A 39 -10.29 7.32 1.83
N MET A 40 -10.96 7.53 0.69
CA MET A 40 -12.40 7.32 0.57
C MET A 40 -12.78 5.82 0.47
N GLU A 41 -11.93 5.00 -0.16
CA GLU A 41 -12.16 3.55 -0.27
C GLU A 41 -11.84 2.81 1.05
N ALA A 42 -10.78 3.20 1.76
CA ALA A 42 -10.42 2.62 3.06
C ALA A 42 -11.53 2.80 4.11
N ASN A 43 -12.16 3.99 4.14
CA ASN A 43 -13.29 4.29 5.01
C ASN A 43 -14.51 3.39 4.70
N SER A 44 -14.75 3.05 3.43
CA SER A 44 -15.84 2.14 3.06
C SER A 44 -15.61 0.71 3.55
N ASN A 45 -14.38 0.20 3.44
CA ASN A 45 -14.07 -1.18 3.82
C ASN A 45 -14.04 -1.39 5.34
N LEU A 46 -13.52 -0.42 6.10
CA LEU A 46 -13.56 -0.48 7.57
C LEU A 46 -15.00 -0.50 8.09
N GLN A 47 -15.89 0.35 7.56
CA GLN A 47 -17.30 0.36 7.98
C GLN A 47 -18.01 -0.97 7.64
N LYS A 48 -17.72 -1.56 6.48
CA LYS A 48 -18.25 -2.90 6.14
C LYS A 48 -17.77 -3.96 7.13
N LEU A 49 -16.50 -3.92 7.53
CA LEU A 49 -15.96 -4.86 8.51
C LEU A 49 -16.61 -4.68 9.90
N LYS A 50 -16.71 -3.43 10.38
CA LYS A 50 -17.38 -3.10 11.66
C LYS A 50 -18.80 -3.65 11.71
N ASN A 51 -19.63 -3.31 10.71
CA ASN A 51 -21.00 -3.79 10.62
C ASN A 51 -21.09 -5.33 10.62
N ARG A 52 -20.12 -5.99 9.99
CA ARG A 52 -20.05 -7.45 9.98
C ARG A 52 -19.72 -8.02 11.36
N LEU A 53 -18.73 -7.45 12.06
CA LEU A 53 -18.36 -7.86 13.41
C LEU A 53 -19.52 -7.63 14.40
N ASP A 54 -20.18 -6.46 14.31
CA ASP A 54 -21.35 -6.12 15.11
C ASP A 54 -22.49 -7.12 14.88
N SER A 55 -22.77 -7.48 13.62
CA SER A 55 -23.81 -8.47 13.27
C SER A 55 -23.53 -9.88 13.80
N LEU A 56 -22.25 -10.19 14.07
CA LEU A 56 -21.81 -11.46 14.64
C LEU A 56 -21.69 -11.40 16.17
N GLY A 57 -21.90 -10.23 16.78
CA GLY A 57 -21.71 -10.03 18.23
C GLY A 57 -20.26 -10.18 18.68
N ILE A 58 -19.29 -9.91 17.79
CA ILE A 58 -17.85 -10.00 18.11
C ILE A 58 -17.41 -8.65 18.67
N GLU A 59 -16.95 -8.64 19.91
CA GLU A 59 -16.37 -7.45 20.53
C GLU A 59 -15.01 -7.11 19.90
N TYR A 60 -14.80 -5.82 19.61
CA TYR A 60 -13.53 -5.32 19.08
C TYR A 60 -13.26 -3.90 19.58
N GLN A 61 -11.99 -3.51 19.51
CA GLN A 61 -11.52 -2.14 19.72
C GLN A 61 -10.75 -1.71 18.47
N ILE A 62 -10.91 -0.45 18.05
CA ILE A 62 -10.12 0.15 16.97
C ILE A 62 -9.10 1.08 17.61
N ILE A 63 -7.84 0.95 17.22
CA ILE A 63 -6.75 1.80 17.72
C ILE A 63 -6.27 2.70 16.58
N GLU A 64 -6.52 4.00 16.70
CA GLU A 64 -6.01 4.98 15.73
C GLU A 64 -4.57 5.37 16.07
N HIS A 65 -3.68 5.28 15.09
CA HIS A 65 -2.26 5.60 15.24
C HIS A 65 -1.72 6.26 13.96
N ARG A 66 -0.52 6.84 14.02
CA ARG A 66 0.11 7.47 12.83
C ARG A 66 0.59 6.39 11.86
N PRO A 67 0.83 6.68 10.57
CA PRO A 67 1.32 5.66 9.64
C PRO A 67 2.62 5.01 10.13
N ILE A 68 2.60 3.68 10.27
CA ILE A 68 3.73 2.88 10.74
C ILE A 68 4.37 2.17 9.56
N THR A 69 5.69 2.23 9.48
CA THR A 69 6.45 1.67 8.36
C THR A 69 7.19 0.39 8.70
N THR A 70 7.48 0.16 9.98
CA THR A 70 8.22 -1.01 10.46
C THR A 70 7.45 -1.74 11.56
N VAL A 71 7.70 -3.04 11.69
CA VAL A 71 7.04 -3.86 12.72
C VAL A 71 7.44 -3.38 14.11
N GLU A 72 8.72 -3.04 14.30
CA GLU A 72 9.29 -2.59 15.57
C GLU A 72 8.73 -1.23 16.02
N GLU A 73 8.46 -0.33 15.08
CA GLU A 73 7.73 0.92 15.33
C GLU A 73 6.29 0.63 15.73
N GLY A 74 5.62 -0.28 15.01
CA GLY A 74 4.29 -0.83 15.31
C GLY A 74 4.10 -1.22 16.75
N LEU A 75 4.92 -2.18 17.19
CA LEU A 75 4.86 -2.74 18.53
C LEU A 75 5.08 -1.67 19.61
N ARG A 76 5.98 -0.72 19.35
CA ARG A 76 6.30 0.35 20.30
C ARG A 76 5.20 1.40 20.40
N GLU A 77 4.67 1.87 19.28
CA GLU A 77 3.63 2.91 19.25
C GLU A 77 2.33 2.40 19.87
N LEU A 78 2.00 1.13 19.60
CA LEU A 78 0.77 0.50 20.09
C LEU A 78 0.90 -0.08 21.51
N GLY A 79 2.12 -0.18 22.05
CA GLY A 79 2.38 -0.76 23.37
C GLY A 79 2.00 -2.25 23.45
N ILE A 80 2.11 -2.97 22.34
CA ILE A 80 1.77 -4.40 22.22
C ILE A 80 3.03 -5.24 21.95
N GLU A 81 2.94 -6.54 22.21
CA GLU A 81 4.01 -7.46 21.87
C GLU A 81 3.75 -8.17 20.53
N ALA A 82 4.81 -8.66 19.88
CA ALA A 82 4.67 -9.50 18.67
C ALA A 82 3.81 -10.75 18.90
N ALA A 83 3.64 -11.14 20.16
CA ALA A 83 2.77 -12.24 20.56
C ALA A 83 1.28 -11.96 20.33
N ASP A 84 0.89 -10.68 20.35
CA ASP A 84 -0.48 -10.18 20.18
C ASP A 84 -0.80 -9.89 18.71
N GLY A 85 0.23 -9.63 17.91
CA GLY A 85 0.13 -9.39 16.47
C GLY A 85 -0.18 -10.64 15.65
N VAL A 86 -0.96 -10.45 14.58
CA VAL A 86 -1.24 -11.48 13.57
C VAL A 86 -1.01 -10.96 12.15
N SER A 87 -0.15 -11.61 11.39
CA SER A 87 0.03 -11.35 9.96
C SER A 87 -0.74 -12.32 9.08
N THR A 88 -1.26 -11.79 7.98
CA THR A 88 -1.91 -12.57 6.94
C THR A 88 -0.99 -12.65 5.73
N LEU A 89 -0.71 -13.86 5.25
CA LEU A 89 0.08 -14.08 4.03
C LEU A 89 -0.83 -14.63 2.94
N ILE A 90 -0.84 -13.98 1.79
CA ILE A 90 -1.56 -14.48 0.61
C ILE A 90 -0.57 -15.26 -0.26
N MET A 91 -0.89 -16.52 -0.53
CA MET A 91 -0.03 -17.42 -1.29
C MET A 91 -0.82 -18.13 -2.39
N ARG A 92 -0.10 -18.64 -3.39
CA ARG A 92 -0.66 -19.52 -4.41
C ARG A 92 -0.35 -20.97 -4.05
N ALA A 93 -1.36 -21.83 -4.07
CA ALA A 93 -1.28 -23.27 -3.92
C ALA A 93 -1.85 -23.92 -5.18
N ASP A 94 -0.97 -24.43 -6.04
CA ASP A 94 -1.29 -24.86 -7.40
C ASP A 94 -2.02 -23.74 -8.18
N ASP A 95 -3.32 -23.88 -8.45
CA ASP A 95 -4.14 -22.87 -9.16
C ASP A 95 -5.13 -22.11 -8.27
N LYS A 96 -4.96 -22.21 -6.94
CA LYS A 96 -5.82 -21.53 -5.96
C LYS A 96 -5.02 -20.56 -5.11
N PHE A 97 -5.68 -19.52 -4.61
CA PHE A 97 -5.12 -18.66 -3.58
C PHE A 97 -5.50 -19.16 -2.20
N ILE A 98 -4.54 -19.08 -1.28
CA ILE A 98 -4.72 -19.39 0.13
C ILE A 98 -4.31 -18.20 0.98
N SER A 99 -4.99 -18.03 2.10
CA SER A 99 -4.62 -17.09 3.15
C SER A 99 -4.03 -17.87 4.34
N ILE A 100 -2.89 -17.42 4.85
CA ILE A 100 -2.24 -18.00 6.01
C ILE A 100 -2.18 -16.93 7.10
N ILE A 101 -2.97 -17.11 8.14
CA ILE A 101 -2.96 -16.26 9.34
C ILE A 101 -1.96 -16.86 10.32
N ARG A 102 -1.01 -16.06 10.79
CA ARG A 102 0.00 -16.48 11.77
C ARG A 102 0.18 -15.42 12.85
N ARG A 103 0.58 -15.86 14.05
CA ARG A 103 1.11 -14.96 15.06
C ARG A 103 2.51 -14.47 14.68
N ASP A 104 2.81 -13.22 15.02
CA ASP A 104 4.06 -12.58 14.58
C ASP A 104 5.29 -13.02 15.40
N ASP A 105 5.09 -13.52 16.62
CA ASP A 105 6.11 -14.20 17.43
C ASP A 105 6.55 -15.57 16.89
N ARG A 106 5.85 -16.12 15.89
CA ARG A 106 6.13 -17.47 15.35
C ARG A 106 6.70 -17.44 13.94
N LYS A 107 7.76 -18.23 13.74
CA LYS A 107 8.27 -18.52 12.41
C LYS A 107 7.38 -19.51 11.66
N LEU A 108 7.04 -19.15 10.43
CA LEU A 108 6.26 -20.00 9.54
C LEU A 108 7.12 -21.15 8.98
N SER A 109 6.58 -22.38 8.99
CA SER A 109 7.26 -23.53 8.39
C SER A 109 6.57 -23.98 7.10
N PHE A 110 7.13 -23.60 5.95
CA PHE A 110 6.61 -24.01 4.65
C PHE A 110 6.61 -25.53 4.45
N LYS A 111 7.53 -26.26 5.07
CA LYS A 111 7.53 -27.73 5.05
C LYS A 111 6.25 -28.29 5.68
N LYS A 112 5.82 -27.74 6.82
CA LYS A 112 4.58 -28.14 7.50
C LYS A 112 3.35 -27.76 6.68
N ILE A 113 3.35 -26.57 6.08
CA ILE A 113 2.25 -26.08 5.24
C ILE A 113 2.06 -26.98 4.00
N LYS A 114 3.13 -27.22 3.24
CA LYS A 114 3.10 -28.09 2.06
C LYS A 114 2.61 -29.51 2.40
N LYS A 115 3.02 -30.05 3.55
CA LYS A 115 2.56 -31.36 4.02
C LYS A 115 1.06 -31.39 4.35
N ARG A 116 0.48 -30.29 4.85
CA ARG A 116 -0.94 -30.23 5.21
C ARG A 116 -1.86 -29.96 4.02
N ILE A 117 -1.43 -29.10 3.11
CA ILE A 117 -2.24 -28.68 1.95
C ILE A 117 -2.05 -29.66 0.78
N SER A 118 -0.98 -30.47 0.79
CA SER A 118 -0.64 -31.42 -0.28
C SER A 118 -0.58 -30.77 -1.67
N ALA A 119 -0.14 -29.52 -1.72
CA ALA A 119 -0.09 -28.67 -2.91
C ALA A 119 1.27 -27.99 -3.04
N LYS A 120 1.62 -27.56 -4.26
CA LYS A 120 2.79 -26.72 -4.48
C LYS A 120 2.47 -25.28 -4.07
N VAL A 121 3.06 -24.87 -2.96
CA VAL A 121 2.89 -23.50 -2.43
C VAL A 121 4.03 -22.58 -2.89
N THR A 122 3.66 -21.45 -3.49
CA THR A 122 4.55 -20.36 -3.91
C THR A 122 3.98 -19.01 -3.46
N TRP A 123 4.84 -17.98 -3.41
CA TRP A 123 4.40 -16.62 -3.16
C TRP A 123 3.39 -16.17 -4.22
N ALA A 124 2.33 -15.48 -3.79
CA ALA A 124 1.47 -14.76 -4.72
C ALA A 124 2.28 -13.59 -5.29
N HIS A 125 2.66 -13.69 -6.57
CA HIS A 125 3.36 -12.62 -7.28
C HIS A 125 2.35 -11.58 -7.74
N HIS A 126 2.56 -10.34 -7.33
CA HIS A 126 2.03 -9.16 -8.00
C HIS A 126 3.12 -8.65 -8.98
N PRO A 127 2.78 -7.98 -10.10
CA PRO A 127 3.76 -7.38 -11.02
C PRO A 127 4.76 -6.41 -10.37
N ARG A 128 4.51 -5.98 -9.12
CA ARG A 128 5.34 -5.07 -8.33
C ARG A 128 6.02 -5.74 -7.11
N GLY A 129 5.95 -7.06 -6.96
CA GLY A 129 6.60 -7.80 -5.86
C GLY A 129 5.74 -8.89 -5.22
N VAL A 130 6.23 -9.45 -4.12
CA VAL A 130 5.51 -10.46 -3.32
C VAL A 130 4.37 -9.80 -2.55
N ILE A 131 3.16 -10.39 -2.61
CA ILE A 131 2.03 -9.96 -1.77
C ILE A 131 2.23 -10.55 -0.37
N SER A 132 2.99 -9.86 0.48
CA SER A 132 2.89 -10.03 1.92
C SER A 132 2.15 -8.83 2.49
N SER A 133 0.90 -9.00 2.91
CA SER A 133 0.31 -8.03 3.82
C SER A 133 1.03 -8.20 5.17
N ALA A 134 2.03 -7.35 5.42
CA ALA A 134 2.38 -7.03 6.79
C ALA A 134 1.09 -6.59 7.47
N ALA A 135 0.82 -7.14 8.65
CA ALA A 135 -0.35 -6.75 9.43
C ALA A 135 -0.31 -5.23 9.59
N ARG A 136 -1.23 -4.51 8.96
CA ARG A 136 -1.63 -3.22 9.52
C ARG A 136 -2.41 -3.60 10.76
N TYR A 137 -1.82 -3.30 11.91
CA TYR A 137 -2.50 -3.43 13.18
C TYR A 137 -3.84 -2.69 13.07
N LEU A 138 -4.93 -3.39 13.38
CA LEU A 138 -6.30 -2.88 13.37
C LEU A 138 -6.63 -2.23 14.72
#